data_AF-A0A3A0A231-F1
#
_entry.id   AF-A0A3A0A231-F1
#
_cell.length_a   1.000
_cell.length_b   1.000
_cell.length_c   1.000
_cell.angle_alpha   90.00
_cell.angle_beta   90.00
_cell.angle_gamma   90.00
#
_symmetry.space_group_name_H-M   'P 1'
#
loop_
_entity.id
_entity.type
_entity.pdbx_description
1 polymer ?
#
loop_
_entity_poly.entity_id
_entity_poly.type
_entity_poly.pdbx_seq_one_letter_code
_entity_poly.pdbx_strand_id
1 'polypeptide(L)'
;MLEAGGVARVIIESSHVSGDERSGALRLRVLQEDPHAGISVPREIVNVVPPDFHTHNDLVAAAVLTLVGLRFDEVEFNFPISSHCAAILERYYRGVRVGPIDPSLPSRTPGSRMALNFSGGLDSTAVRAMLEHMLGSEFAVVTSEYGRRYAYEAQGYAPYRRDVSCATDLREHRFDRNGRFNFFVPLLFAEYLDLGSITTGHALFTTNDDLDPLVFQRPPHFLREDLVAHAGGLEEVHLSRGIHTLALYTMLLQLAPERAERALPASALAGTRKHYMRAWVLRAAFEDLGMQTPPSLRNLPPPKPLYDLGGSIGADITLLWFVKREGRSAVTALCPQLRAYDLSFLDDFSFDFIRRYHPRYLQLVPQPLQERTLTLLEDCNIEPCTAADLEELTEIRRFFAETGIYPYTQGAA
;
A
#
# COMPACT_ATOMS: atom_id res chain seq x y z
N MET A 1 26.59 9.03 9.96
CA MET A 1 27.82 9.14 9.15
C MET A 1 27.70 8.16 8.00
N LEU A 2 27.20 8.64 6.86
CA LEU A 2 27.15 7.88 5.61
C LEU A 2 28.46 8.19 4.89
N GLU A 3 29.30 7.18 4.69
CA GLU A 3 30.47 7.30 3.84
C GLU A 3 30.02 7.60 2.41
N ALA A 4 30.70 8.55 1.77
CA ALA A 4 30.53 8.90 0.36
C ALA A 4 30.95 7.71 -0.52
N GLY A 5 30.02 6.76 -0.70
CA GLY A 5 30.15 5.65 -1.64
C GLY A 5 29.75 6.09 -3.03
N GLY A 6 30.54 5.69 -4.03
CA GLY A 6 30.47 6.14 -5.41
C GLY A 6 29.14 5.90 -6.14
N VAL A 7 29.04 6.59 -7.27
CA VAL A 7 27.88 6.67 -8.16
C VAL A 7 27.29 5.29 -8.43
N ALA A 8 26.07 5.03 -7.95
CA ALA A 8 25.32 3.82 -8.33
C ALA A 8 24.39 4.16 -9.49
N ARG A 9 24.73 3.68 -10.70
CA ARG A 9 23.90 3.84 -11.91
C ARG A 9 22.91 2.69 -12.03
N VAL A 10 21.70 3.01 -12.50
CA VAL A 10 20.66 2.04 -12.87
C VAL A 10 20.37 2.17 -14.36
N ILE A 11 20.53 1.09 -15.12
CA ILE A 11 20.19 1.04 -16.54
C ILE A 11 18.92 0.18 -16.69
N ILE A 12 17.93 0.69 -17.40
CA ILE A 12 16.63 0.07 -17.60
C ILE A 12 16.40 -0.10 -19.10
N GLU A 13 16.33 -1.36 -19.53
CA GLU A 13 15.94 -1.73 -20.89
C GLU A 13 14.52 -2.28 -20.86
N SER A 14 13.67 -1.82 -21.77
CA SER A 14 12.29 -2.33 -21.91
C SER A 14 11.99 -2.74 -23.35
N SER A 15 11.27 -3.84 -23.51
CA SER A 15 10.85 -4.33 -24.83
C SER A 15 9.64 -3.62 -25.43
N HIS A 16 8.98 -2.69 -24.72
CA HIS A 16 7.82 -1.98 -25.29
C HIS A 16 8.21 -1.17 -26.54
N VAL A 17 9.43 -0.61 -26.60
CA VAL A 17 9.89 0.17 -27.75
C VAL A 17 10.12 -0.64 -29.02
N SER A 18 10.25 -1.96 -28.93
CA SER A 18 10.35 -2.81 -30.12
C SER A 18 8.99 -3.18 -30.70
N GLY A 19 7.87 -2.88 -30.01
CA GLY A 19 6.52 -3.26 -30.42
C GLY A 19 6.30 -4.77 -30.52
N ASP A 20 7.14 -5.58 -29.85
CA ASP A 20 7.04 -7.05 -29.85
C ASP A 20 6.08 -7.57 -28.77
N GLU A 21 4.99 -6.84 -28.55
CA GLU A 21 3.92 -7.21 -27.61
C GLU A 21 3.12 -8.41 -28.12
N ARG A 22 3.25 -8.73 -29.42
CA ARG A 22 2.72 -9.96 -30.05
C ARG A 22 3.24 -11.24 -29.41
N SER A 23 4.41 -11.17 -28.75
CA SER A 23 4.95 -12.27 -27.96
C SER A 23 4.13 -12.58 -26.69
N GLY A 24 3.18 -11.70 -26.33
CA GLY A 24 2.38 -11.79 -25.11
C GLY A 24 3.16 -11.43 -23.84
N ALA A 25 4.33 -10.81 -23.97
CA ALA A 25 5.20 -10.48 -22.85
C ALA A 25 5.89 -9.10 -23.01
N LEU A 26 5.88 -8.31 -21.94
CA LEU A 26 6.73 -7.15 -21.75
C LEU A 26 7.91 -7.53 -20.86
N ARG A 27 9.12 -7.44 -21.41
CA ARG A 27 10.38 -7.73 -20.71
C ARG A 27 11.04 -6.43 -20.27
N LEU A 28 11.52 -6.44 -19.03
CA LEU A 28 12.27 -5.33 -18.45
C LEU A 28 13.57 -5.87 -17.91
N ARG A 29 14.69 -5.31 -18.35
CA ARG A 29 16.01 -5.63 -17.81
C ARG A 29 16.50 -4.45 -16.99
N VAL A 30 16.74 -4.69 -15.70
CA VAL A 30 17.29 -3.72 -14.77
C VAL A 30 18.72 -4.11 -14.45
N LEU A 31 19.67 -3.26 -14.80
CA LEU A 31 21.07 -3.41 -14.46
C LEU A 31 21.38 -2.39 -13.36
N GLN A 32 21.66 -2.88 -12.16
CA GLN A 32 22.10 -2.04 -11.05
C GLN A 32 23.60 -2.21 -10.86
N GLU A 33 24.34 -1.11 -10.90
CA GLU A 33 25.77 -1.08 -10.62
C GLU A 33 26.01 -1.20 -9.12
N ASP A 34 26.88 -2.14 -8.72
CA ASP A 34 27.42 -2.22 -7.37
C ASP A 34 28.63 -1.29 -7.28
N PRO A 35 28.54 -0.17 -6.55
CA PRO A 35 29.61 0.82 -6.50
C PRO A 35 30.88 0.30 -5.79
N HIS A 36 30.79 -0.78 -5.03
CA HIS A 36 31.94 -1.39 -4.35
C HIS A 36 32.61 -2.46 -5.22
N ALA A 37 31.82 -3.22 -5.97
CA ALA A 37 32.34 -4.31 -6.79
C ALA A 37 32.62 -3.88 -8.25
N GLY A 38 32.12 -2.74 -8.71
CA GLY A 38 32.25 -2.28 -10.09
C GLY A 38 31.58 -3.23 -11.10
N ILE A 39 30.60 -4.03 -10.65
CA ILE A 39 29.87 -4.98 -11.47
C ILE A 39 28.41 -4.55 -11.58
N SER A 40 27.82 -4.75 -12.75
CA SER A 40 26.37 -4.63 -12.94
C SER A 40 25.73 -5.99 -12.78
N VAL A 41 24.70 -6.09 -11.94
CA VAL A 41 23.91 -7.33 -11.79
C VAL A 41 22.63 -7.18 -12.61
N PRO A 42 22.54 -7.81 -13.80
CA PRO A 42 21.32 -7.76 -14.59
C PRO A 42 20.23 -8.61 -13.93
N ARG A 43 19.01 -8.07 -13.89
CA ARG A 43 17.80 -8.81 -13.54
C ARG A 43 16.75 -8.57 -14.61
N GLU A 44 16.14 -9.63 -15.08
CA GLU A 44 15.04 -9.56 -16.04
C GLU A 44 13.72 -9.77 -15.29
N ILE A 45 12.74 -8.93 -15.55
CA ILE A 45 11.35 -9.05 -15.10
C ILE A 45 10.51 -9.32 -16.34
N VAL A 46 9.64 -10.32 -16.26
CA VAL A 46 8.71 -10.68 -17.33
C VAL A 46 7.29 -10.37 -16.88
N ASN A 47 6.53 -9.67 -17.72
CA ASN A 47 5.14 -9.32 -17.49
C ASN A 47 4.28 -9.84 -18.64
N VAL A 48 3.26 -10.64 -18.34
CA VAL A 48 2.32 -11.11 -19.36
C VAL A 48 1.37 -9.97 -19.72
N VAL A 49 1.32 -9.63 -21.00
CA VAL A 49 0.50 -8.54 -21.54
C VAL A 49 -0.37 -9.02 -22.71
N PRO A 50 -1.52 -8.38 -22.96
CA PRO A 50 -2.33 -8.65 -24.16
C PRO A 50 -1.55 -8.41 -25.47
N PRO A 51 -1.88 -9.09 -26.58
CA PRO A 51 -1.24 -8.86 -27.87
C PRO A 51 -1.41 -7.46 -28.46
N ASP A 52 -2.43 -6.72 -27.99
CA ASP A 52 -2.75 -5.34 -28.36
C ASP A 52 -2.36 -4.33 -27.25
N PHE A 53 -1.55 -4.77 -26.29
CA PHE A 53 -1.00 -3.91 -25.26
C PHE A 53 -0.27 -2.72 -25.89
N HIS A 54 -0.31 -1.59 -25.23
CA HIS A 54 0.47 -0.41 -25.56
C HIS A 54 0.61 0.42 -24.29
N THR A 55 1.70 1.16 -24.20
CA THR A 55 1.99 1.99 -23.02
C THR A 55 2.87 3.18 -23.41
N HIS A 56 2.72 4.28 -22.67
CA HIS A 56 3.53 5.48 -22.85
C HIS A 56 4.89 5.32 -22.15
N ASN A 57 5.96 5.89 -22.71
CA ASN A 57 7.32 5.81 -22.15
C ASN A 57 7.37 6.28 -20.68
N ASP A 58 6.72 7.41 -20.37
CA ASP A 58 6.61 7.95 -19.00
C ASP A 58 6.01 6.94 -18.01
N LEU A 59 5.03 6.12 -18.44
CA LEU A 59 4.42 5.09 -17.60
C LEU A 59 5.40 3.95 -17.30
N VAL A 60 6.17 3.52 -18.31
CA VAL A 60 7.20 2.49 -18.12
C VAL A 60 8.30 3.00 -17.19
N ALA A 61 8.77 4.22 -17.40
CA ALA A 61 9.77 4.83 -16.54
C ALA A 61 9.30 4.95 -15.08
N ALA A 62 8.10 5.51 -14.87
CA ALA A 62 7.48 5.61 -13.56
C ALA A 62 7.30 4.23 -12.91
N ALA A 63 6.76 3.26 -13.66
CA ALA A 63 6.52 1.90 -13.18
C ALA A 63 7.82 1.25 -12.70
N VAL A 64 8.86 1.17 -13.53
CA VAL A 64 10.11 0.51 -13.17
C VAL A 64 10.78 1.20 -11.98
N LEU A 65 10.69 2.53 -11.90
CA LEU A 65 11.27 3.26 -10.78
C LEU A 65 10.59 2.95 -9.43
N THR A 66 9.33 2.48 -9.44
CA THR A 66 8.70 1.94 -8.22
C THR A 66 9.43 0.73 -7.62
N LEU A 67 10.30 0.05 -8.38
CA LEU A 67 10.94 -1.22 -8.00
C LEU A 67 12.39 -1.07 -7.49
N VAL A 68 13.11 -0.04 -7.93
CA VAL A 68 14.59 0.04 -7.77
C VAL A 68 15.05 0.71 -6.47
N GLY A 69 14.12 1.18 -5.64
CA GLY A 69 14.41 1.84 -4.36
C GLY A 69 14.85 3.29 -4.50
N LEU A 70 15.61 3.84 -3.54
CA LEU A 70 15.97 5.27 -3.48
C LEU A 70 17.49 5.53 -3.54
N ARG A 71 18.31 4.49 -3.79
CA ARG A 71 19.78 4.58 -3.66
C ARG A 71 20.46 4.39 -5.01
N PHE A 72 20.51 5.47 -5.77
CA PHE A 72 21.21 5.60 -7.04
C PHE A 72 21.37 7.09 -7.34
N ASP A 73 22.27 7.42 -8.26
CA ASP A 73 22.55 8.81 -8.66
C ASP A 73 22.15 9.08 -10.10
N GLU A 74 22.01 8.02 -10.91
CA GLU A 74 21.70 8.12 -12.33
C GLU A 74 20.82 6.95 -12.77
N VAL A 75 19.81 7.27 -13.58
CA VAL A 75 18.93 6.31 -14.24
C VAL A 75 18.99 6.55 -15.73
N GLU A 76 19.28 5.50 -16.49
CA GLU A 76 19.26 5.52 -17.95
C GLU A 76 18.27 4.51 -18.51
N PHE A 77 17.38 4.98 -19.38
CA PHE A 77 16.43 4.16 -20.12
C PHE A 77 16.92 3.93 -21.56
N ASN A 78 16.56 2.80 -22.18
CA ASN A 78 16.76 2.60 -23.63
C ASN A 78 15.71 3.35 -24.49
N PHE A 79 14.96 4.27 -23.90
CA PHE A 79 13.89 5.05 -24.52
C PHE A 79 13.82 6.45 -23.91
N PRO A 80 13.43 7.47 -24.69
CA PRO A 80 13.27 8.82 -24.16
C PRO A 80 12.01 8.98 -23.31
N ILE A 81 12.07 9.81 -22.26
CA ILE A 81 10.90 10.23 -21.47
C ILE A 81 10.63 11.73 -21.65
N SER A 82 9.40 12.17 -21.32
CA SER A 82 9.04 13.58 -21.34
C SER A 82 9.79 14.37 -20.26
N SER A 83 9.97 15.68 -20.49
CA SER A 83 10.58 16.58 -19.49
C SER A 83 9.77 16.66 -18.20
N HIS A 84 8.44 16.49 -18.29
CA HIS A 84 7.56 16.48 -17.12
C HIS A 84 7.79 15.26 -16.23
N CYS A 85 7.83 14.07 -16.83
CA CYS A 85 8.10 12.82 -16.11
C CYS A 85 9.46 12.87 -15.42
N ALA A 86 10.51 13.26 -16.15
CA ALA A 86 11.86 13.40 -15.60
C ALA A 86 11.88 14.32 -14.37
N ALA A 87 11.34 15.53 -14.47
CA ALA A 87 11.35 16.50 -13.37
C ALA A 87 10.65 15.99 -12.10
N ILE A 88 9.55 15.24 -12.23
CA ILE A 88 8.86 14.66 -11.08
C ILE A 88 9.66 13.52 -10.45
N LEU A 89 10.24 12.64 -11.26
CA LEU A 89 11.07 11.53 -10.77
C LEU A 89 12.32 12.07 -10.06
N GLU A 90 13.01 13.05 -10.63
CA GLU A 90 14.19 13.69 -10.02
C GLU A 90 13.84 14.36 -8.67
N ARG A 91 12.64 14.96 -8.56
CA ARG A 91 12.13 15.49 -7.29
C ARG A 91 11.87 14.41 -6.25
N TYR A 92 11.30 13.27 -6.65
CA TYR A 92 11.01 12.16 -5.74
C TYR A 92 12.29 11.48 -5.25
N TYR A 93 13.23 11.18 -6.15
CA TYR A 93 14.48 10.47 -5.84
C TYR A 93 15.61 11.38 -5.33
N ARG A 94 15.43 12.71 -5.28
CA ARG A 94 16.37 13.72 -4.74
C ARG A 94 17.78 13.63 -5.33
N GLY A 95 18.03 14.41 -6.38
CA GLY A 95 19.39 14.58 -6.93
C GLY A 95 19.82 13.45 -7.87
N VAL A 96 18.91 12.52 -8.18
CA VAL A 96 19.08 11.56 -9.26
C VAL A 96 18.95 12.28 -10.59
N ARG A 97 19.81 11.93 -11.55
CA ARG A 97 19.68 12.32 -12.96
C ARG A 97 18.91 11.23 -13.69
N VAL A 98 17.81 11.58 -14.37
CA VAL A 98 16.95 10.61 -15.06
C VAL A 98 16.92 10.90 -16.55
N GLY A 99 17.20 9.90 -17.41
CA GLY A 99 17.16 10.11 -18.86
C GLY A 99 17.19 8.82 -19.68
N PRO A 100 17.28 8.92 -21.02
CA PRO A 100 17.35 10.15 -21.80
C PRO A 100 16.02 10.94 -21.78
N ILE A 101 16.13 12.27 -21.81
CA ILE A 101 14.99 13.18 -21.88
C ILE A 101 14.85 13.67 -23.32
N ASP A 102 13.65 13.60 -23.89
CA ASP A 102 13.33 14.25 -25.15
C ASP A 102 12.36 15.42 -24.88
N PRO A 103 12.81 16.68 -25.00
CA PRO A 103 11.97 17.85 -24.77
C PRO A 103 10.79 18.00 -25.74
N SER A 104 10.79 17.28 -26.86
CA SER A 104 9.71 17.31 -27.84
C SER A 104 8.60 16.31 -27.55
N LEU A 105 8.85 15.33 -26.67
CA LEU A 105 7.83 14.36 -26.28
C LEU A 105 6.76 15.04 -25.41
N PRO A 106 5.46 14.89 -25.75
CA PRO A 106 4.40 15.32 -24.86
C PRO A 106 4.44 14.47 -23.59
N SER A 107 4.09 15.08 -22.45
CA SER A 107 3.75 14.30 -21.26
C SER A 107 2.51 13.46 -21.53
N ARG A 108 2.43 12.28 -20.90
CA ARG A 108 1.21 11.48 -20.93
C ARG A 108 0.00 12.31 -20.48
N THR A 109 -1.10 12.24 -21.23
CA THR A 109 -2.38 12.82 -20.80
C THR A 109 -3.09 11.82 -19.89
N PRO A 110 -3.58 12.22 -18.70
CA PRO A 110 -4.36 11.34 -17.84
C PRO A 110 -5.62 10.83 -18.55
N GLY A 111 -5.95 9.56 -18.34
CA GLY A 111 -7.18 8.97 -18.87
C GLY A 111 -8.43 9.34 -18.08
N SER A 112 -9.57 8.76 -18.44
CA SER A 112 -10.86 9.06 -17.80
C SER A 112 -11.25 8.14 -16.65
N ARG A 113 -10.68 6.94 -16.56
CA ARG A 113 -11.09 5.89 -15.61
C ARG A 113 -10.25 5.90 -14.33
N MET A 114 -10.86 5.51 -13.22
CA MET A 114 -10.16 5.17 -11.99
C MET A 114 -9.95 3.66 -11.93
N ALA A 115 -8.78 3.21 -11.48
CA ALA A 115 -8.52 1.79 -11.20
C ALA A 115 -8.45 1.48 -9.71
N LEU A 116 -8.91 0.28 -9.33
CA LEU A 116 -8.55 -0.38 -8.08
C LEU A 116 -7.34 -1.30 -8.32
N ASN A 117 -6.26 -1.08 -7.56
CA ASN A 117 -5.19 -2.06 -7.44
C ASN A 117 -5.60 -3.19 -6.49
N PHE A 118 -6.02 -4.31 -7.08
CA PHE A 118 -6.73 -5.36 -6.37
C PHE A 118 -5.87 -6.61 -6.16
N SER A 119 -5.55 -6.90 -4.89
CA SER A 119 -4.79 -8.10 -4.49
C SER A 119 -5.67 -9.24 -4.00
N GLY A 120 -6.97 -9.03 -3.83
CA GLY A 120 -7.88 -10.02 -3.24
C GLY A 120 -7.73 -10.19 -1.72
N GLY A 121 -6.79 -9.48 -1.07
CA GLY A 121 -6.69 -9.42 0.38
C GLY A 121 -7.81 -8.56 1.00
N LEU A 122 -7.96 -8.64 2.33
CA LEU A 122 -9.04 -7.99 3.08
C LEU A 122 -9.17 -6.49 2.76
N ASP A 123 -8.08 -5.73 2.89
CA ASP A 123 -8.11 -4.27 2.67
C ASP A 123 -8.54 -3.90 1.24
N SER A 124 -7.95 -4.54 0.22
CA SER A 124 -8.34 -4.29 -1.18
C SER A 124 -9.76 -4.78 -1.51
N THR A 125 -10.25 -5.79 -0.77
CA THR A 125 -11.63 -6.29 -0.89
C THR A 125 -12.63 -5.35 -0.23
N ALA A 126 -12.25 -4.73 0.90
CA ALA A 126 -13.02 -3.67 1.53
C ALA A 126 -13.12 -2.46 0.59
N VAL A 127 -12.00 -1.97 0.04
CA VAL A 127 -12.03 -0.85 -0.92
C VAL A 127 -12.84 -1.21 -2.17
N ARG A 128 -12.77 -2.45 -2.65
CA ARG A 128 -13.66 -2.91 -3.73
C ARG A 128 -15.14 -2.80 -3.36
N ALA A 129 -15.53 -3.26 -2.18
CA ALA A 129 -16.91 -3.16 -1.71
C ALA A 129 -17.36 -1.68 -1.59
N MET A 130 -16.47 -0.80 -1.11
CA MET A 130 -16.70 0.65 -1.07
C MET A 130 -16.94 1.21 -2.48
N LEU A 131 -16.09 0.87 -3.45
CA LEU A 131 -16.22 1.33 -4.84
C LEU A 131 -17.48 0.79 -5.51
N GLU A 132 -17.81 -0.48 -5.31
CA GLU A 132 -19.03 -1.07 -5.86
C GLU A 132 -20.29 -0.40 -5.30
N HIS A 133 -20.27 -0.04 -4.01
CA HIS A 133 -21.35 0.71 -3.39
C HIS A 133 -21.45 2.15 -3.95
N MET A 134 -20.32 2.87 -4.08
CA MET A 134 -20.32 4.27 -4.51
C MET A 134 -20.48 4.46 -6.03
N LEU A 135 -19.92 3.56 -6.84
CA LEU A 135 -19.73 3.73 -8.29
C LEU A 135 -20.30 2.57 -9.12
N GLY A 136 -20.83 1.51 -8.50
CA GLY A 136 -21.27 0.32 -9.23
C GLY A 136 -20.09 -0.36 -9.92
N SER A 137 -20.12 -0.47 -11.25
CA SER A 137 -19.05 -1.07 -12.07
C SER A 137 -18.16 -0.03 -12.77
N GLU A 138 -18.31 1.26 -12.47
CA GLU A 138 -17.64 2.36 -13.17
C GLU A 138 -16.20 2.60 -12.67
N PHE A 139 -15.40 1.54 -12.58
CA PHE A 139 -13.98 1.57 -12.29
C PHE A 139 -13.28 0.35 -12.91
N ALA A 140 -11.98 0.46 -13.16
CA ALA A 140 -11.17 -0.67 -13.63
C ALA A 140 -10.63 -1.48 -12.44
N VAL A 141 -10.45 -2.78 -12.61
CA VAL A 141 -9.79 -3.64 -11.62
C VAL A 141 -8.51 -4.20 -12.22
N VAL A 142 -7.37 -3.85 -11.59
CA VAL A 142 -6.03 -4.27 -12.00
C VAL A 142 -5.44 -5.18 -10.95
N THR A 143 -5.01 -6.37 -11.34
CA THR A 143 -4.40 -7.36 -10.44
C THR A 143 -3.01 -7.76 -10.93
N SER A 144 -2.02 -7.73 -10.03
CA SER A 144 -0.71 -8.35 -10.24
C SER A 144 -0.74 -9.82 -9.78
N GLU A 145 -0.33 -10.75 -10.63
CA GLU A 145 -0.29 -12.18 -10.33
C GLU A 145 1.15 -12.67 -10.20
N TYR A 146 1.61 -12.92 -8.97
CA TYR A 146 3.02 -13.24 -8.70
C TYR A 146 3.38 -14.74 -8.79
N GLY A 147 2.40 -15.62 -8.96
CA GLY A 147 2.59 -17.07 -9.07
C GLY A 147 3.32 -17.74 -7.88
N ARG A 148 3.80 -18.97 -8.11
CA ARG A 148 4.61 -19.79 -7.19
C ARG A 148 4.19 -19.70 -5.71
N ARG A 149 5.06 -19.19 -4.83
CA ARG A 149 4.84 -19.08 -3.39
C ARG A 149 3.72 -18.11 -3.00
N TYR A 150 3.24 -17.30 -3.94
CA TYR A 150 2.13 -16.36 -3.79
C TYR A 150 0.85 -16.82 -4.49
N ALA A 151 0.81 -18.04 -5.04
CA ALA A 151 -0.38 -18.57 -5.71
C ALA A 151 -1.62 -18.62 -4.80
N TYR A 152 -1.43 -18.59 -3.47
CA TYR A 152 -2.51 -18.51 -2.49
C TYR A 152 -3.33 -17.20 -2.60
N GLU A 153 -2.75 -16.10 -3.10
CA GLU A 153 -3.45 -14.82 -3.29
C GLU A 153 -4.62 -14.96 -4.28
N ALA A 154 -4.53 -15.94 -5.21
CA ALA A 154 -5.58 -16.20 -6.19
C ALA A 154 -6.93 -16.60 -5.58
N GLN A 155 -6.93 -17.18 -4.39
CA GLN A 155 -8.16 -17.50 -3.67
C GLN A 155 -8.99 -16.24 -3.38
N GLY A 156 -8.31 -15.10 -3.22
CA GLY A 156 -8.93 -13.81 -2.97
C GLY A 156 -9.47 -13.19 -4.24
N TYR A 157 -8.68 -13.11 -5.31
CA TYR A 157 -9.08 -12.35 -6.50
C TYR A 157 -9.79 -13.16 -7.59
N ALA A 158 -9.66 -14.49 -7.64
CA ALA A 158 -10.22 -15.33 -8.71
C ALA A 158 -11.75 -15.25 -8.87
N PRO A 159 -12.56 -15.09 -7.80
CA PRO A 159 -14.02 -14.96 -7.93
C PRO A 159 -14.48 -13.68 -8.63
N TYR A 160 -13.59 -12.72 -8.84
CA TYR A 160 -13.95 -11.40 -9.32
C TYR A 160 -13.62 -11.20 -10.79
N ARG A 161 -14.51 -10.49 -11.49
CA ARG A 161 -14.17 -9.88 -12.78
C ARG A 161 -13.07 -8.84 -12.57
N ARG A 162 -12.08 -8.89 -13.45
CA ARG A 162 -10.90 -8.03 -13.50
C ARG A 162 -10.73 -7.53 -14.93
N ASP A 163 -10.37 -6.26 -15.10
CA ASP A 163 -10.05 -5.69 -16.41
C ASP A 163 -8.68 -6.18 -16.87
N VAL A 164 -7.71 -6.26 -15.94
CA VAL A 164 -6.36 -6.77 -16.19
C VAL A 164 -5.90 -7.70 -15.07
N SER A 165 -5.30 -8.81 -15.49
CA SER A 165 -4.48 -9.71 -14.67
C SER A 165 -3.10 -9.80 -15.31
N CYS A 166 -2.09 -9.20 -14.68
CA CYS A 166 -0.72 -9.23 -15.16
C CYS A 166 0.09 -10.25 -14.38
N ALA A 167 0.39 -11.39 -15.00
CA ALA A 167 1.35 -12.34 -14.43
C ALA A 167 2.77 -11.76 -14.49
N THR A 168 3.48 -11.76 -13.36
CA THR A 168 4.81 -11.14 -13.23
C THR A 168 5.70 -11.88 -12.24
N ASP A 169 6.99 -11.94 -12.52
CA ASP A 169 8.00 -12.59 -11.67
C ASP A 169 8.77 -11.61 -10.75
N LEU A 170 8.35 -10.34 -10.65
CA LEU A 170 9.10 -9.30 -9.92
C LEU A 170 9.43 -9.68 -8.45
N ARG A 171 8.54 -10.43 -7.78
CA ARG A 171 8.75 -10.89 -6.39
C ARG A 171 9.73 -12.04 -6.27
N GLU A 172 9.97 -12.77 -7.35
CA GLU A 172 11.01 -13.79 -7.41
C GLU A 172 12.39 -13.13 -7.41
N HIS A 173 12.49 -11.99 -8.11
CA HIS A 173 13.69 -11.14 -8.19
C HIS A 173 13.83 -10.15 -7.04
N ARG A 174 12.94 -10.21 -6.04
CA ARG A 174 12.93 -9.40 -4.80
C ARG A 174 12.74 -7.89 -5.03
N PHE A 175 12.06 -7.50 -6.11
CA PHE A 175 11.70 -6.11 -6.39
C PHE A 175 10.54 -5.58 -5.51
N ASP A 176 9.95 -6.42 -4.68
CA ASP A 176 8.93 -6.06 -3.68
C ASP A 176 9.49 -5.55 -2.35
N ARG A 177 10.83 -5.43 -2.25
CA ARG A 177 11.50 -5.04 -1.00
C ARG A 177 11.70 -3.54 -0.85
N ASN A 178 11.57 -2.78 -1.93
CA ASN A 178 11.82 -1.35 -1.97
C ASN A 178 10.75 -0.63 -2.79
N GLY A 179 10.61 0.67 -2.56
CA GLY A 179 9.75 1.55 -3.33
C GLY A 179 8.26 1.21 -3.21
N ARG A 180 7.50 1.56 -4.25
CA ARG A 180 6.04 1.40 -4.33
C ARG A 180 5.66 0.29 -5.31
N PHE A 181 6.27 -0.89 -5.17
CA PHE A 181 6.17 -1.96 -6.18
C PHE A 181 4.73 -2.33 -6.58
N ASN A 182 3.75 -2.09 -5.71
CA ASN A 182 2.34 -2.33 -6.01
C ASN A 182 1.79 -1.40 -7.10
N PHE A 183 2.38 -0.22 -7.34
CA PHE A 183 2.00 0.69 -8.43
C PHE A 183 2.55 0.27 -9.79
N PHE A 184 3.48 -0.68 -9.82
CA PHE A 184 4.14 -1.12 -11.05
C PHE A 184 3.15 -1.56 -12.14
N VAL A 185 2.30 -2.56 -11.88
CA VAL A 185 1.34 -3.07 -12.89
C VAL A 185 0.29 -2.02 -13.28
N PRO A 186 -0.36 -1.32 -12.33
CA PRO A 186 -1.30 -0.26 -12.68
C PRO A 186 -0.71 0.85 -13.55
N LEU A 187 0.54 1.26 -13.32
CA LEU A 187 1.24 2.22 -14.18
C LEU A 187 1.46 1.65 -15.58
N LEU A 188 1.94 0.41 -15.71
CA LEU A 188 2.15 -0.20 -17.03
C LEU A 188 0.87 -0.23 -17.88
N PHE A 189 -0.27 -0.53 -17.26
CA PHE A 189 -1.57 -0.65 -17.93
C PHE A 189 -2.38 0.65 -17.96
N ALA A 190 -1.82 1.77 -17.52
CA ALA A 190 -2.58 3.01 -17.40
C ALA A 190 -3.06 3.54 -18.75
N GLU A 191 -2.23 3.47 -19.79
CA GLU A 191 -2.63 3.86 -21.15
C GLU A 191 -3.67 2.88 -21.70
N TYR A 192 -3.36 1.58 -21.64
CA TYR A 192 -4.21 0.51 -22.14
C TYR A 192 -5.63 0.53 -21.57
N LEU A 193 -5.79 0.92 -20.30
CA LEU A 193 -7.08 0.97 -19.60
C LEU A 193 -7.69 2.37 -19.51
N ASP A 194 -7.09 3.38 -20.15
CA ASP A 194 -7.50 4.79 -20.07
C ASP A 194 -7.60 5.29 -18.60
N LEU A 195 -6.57 5.03 -17.79
CA LEU A 195 -6.57 5.37 -16.37
C LEU A 195 -6.12 6.81 -16.12
N GLY A 196 -6.94 7.62 -15.47
CA GLY A 196 -6.53 8.91 -14.91
C GLY A 196 -6.08 8.81 -13.45
N SER A 197 -6.54 7.79 -12.74
CA SER A 197 -6.27 7.65 -11.32
C SER A 197 -6.30 6.20 -10.83
N ILE A 198 -5.78 5.99 -9.63
CA ILE A 198 -5.68 4.69 -8.98
C ILE A 198 -6.01 4.80 -7.49
N THR A 199 -6.74 3.83 -6.96
CA THR A 199 -6.94 3.64 -5.53
C THR A 199 -6.43 2.28 -5.06
N THR A 200 -6.10 2.19 -3.78
CA THR A 200 -5.45 1.03 -3.15
C THR A 200 -6.06 0.77 -1.78
N GLY A 201 -5.84 -0.43 -1.23
CA GLY A 201 -6.29 -0.81 0.11
C GLY A 201 -5.39 -0.32 1.25
N HIS A 202 -4.60 0.74 1.08
CA HIS A 202 -3.75 1.21 2.18
C HIS A 202 -4.60 1.94 3.23
N ALA A 203 -4.67 1.36 4.42
CA ALA A 203 -5.37 1.92 5.57
C ALA A 203 -4.50 2.94 6.33
N LEU A 204 -5.05 3.53 7.37
CA LEU A 204 -4.32 4.34 8.34
C LEU A 204 -3.21 3.50 9.02
N PHE A 205 -2.06 4.11 9.31
CA PHE A 205 -0.90 3.48 9.96
C PHE A 205 -0.25 2.34 9.16
N THR A 206 -0.14 2.53 7.85
CA THR A 206 0.55 1.61 6.94
C THR A 206 2.07 1.64 7.17
N THR A 207 2.65 2.80 7.47
CA THR A 207 4.09 2.96 7.72
C THR A 207 4.34 3.59 9.10
N ASN A 208 5.58 3.47 9.59
CA ASN A 208 5.98 4.04 10.89
C ASN A 208 5.91 5.58 10.92
N ASP A 209 5.90 6.23 9.75
CA ASP A 209 5.86 7.68 9.60
C ASP A 209 4.42 8.23 9.52
N ASP A 210 3.40 7.38 9.68
CA ASP A 210 1.98 7.81 9.57
C ASP A 210 1.46 8.49 10.84
N LEU A 211 2.06 8.28 12.00
CA LEU A 211 1.55 8.82 13.28
C LEU A 211 1.92 10.30 13.46
N ASP A 212 3.15 10.69 13.13
CA ASP A 212 3.63 12.07 13.29
C ASP A 212 2.79 13.11 12.51
N PRO A 213 2.37 12.86 11.25
CA PRO A 213 1.45 13.74 10.54
C PRO A 213 0.14 14.01 11.30
N LEU A 214 -0.45 12.99 11.93
CA LEU A 214 -1.73 13.14 12.64
C LEU A 214 -1.56 13.97 13.91
N VAL A 215 -0.52 13.68 14.70
CA VAL A 215 -0.26 14.32 15.99
C VAL A 215 0.24 15.76 15.82
N PHE A 216 1.15 15.99 14.87
CA PHE A 216 1.83 17.28 14.70
C PHE A 216 1.29 18.11 13.53
N GLN A 217 0.18 17.68 12.92
CA GLN A 217 -0.44 18.34 11.76
C GLN A 217 0.52 18.54 10.56
N ARG A 218 1.56 17.71 10.44
CA ARG A 218 2.53 17.76 9.32
C ARG A 218 1.95 17.15 8.05
N PRO A 219 2.38 17.55 6.84
CA PRO A 219 1.93 16.88 5.60
C PRO A 219 2.15 15.36 5.68
N PRO A 220 1.20 14.53 5.22
CA PRO A 220 1.38 13.09 5.19
C PRO A 220 2.55 12.70 4.29
N HIS A 221 3.44 11.83 4.78
CA HIS A 221 4.64 11.44 4.04
C HIS A 221 4.30 10.71 2.73
N PHE A 222 3.19 9.95 2.70
CA PHE A 222 2.76 9.22 1.50
C PHE A 222 2.42 10.14 0.33
N LEU A 223 2.10 11.42 0.54
CA LEU A 223 1.91 12.37 -0.58
C LEU A 223 3.19 12.58 -1.40
N ARG A 224 4.36 12.42 -0.75
CA ARG A 224 5.64 12.39 -1.47
C ARG A 224 5.74 11.12 -2.32
N GLU A 225 5.24 10.00 -1.82
CA GLU A 225 5.22 8.74 -2.55
C GLU A 225 4.30 8.77 -3.77
N ASP A 226 3.26 9.60 -3.78
CA ASP A 226 2.37 9.78 -4.94
C ASP A 226 3.10 10.34 -6.16
N LEU A 227 4.24 11.03 -5.95
CA LEU A 227 5.02 11.62 -7.04
C LEU A 227 5.45 10.60 -8.10
N VAL A 228 5.71 9.34 -7.74
CA VAL A 228 6.06 8.32 -8.74
C VAL A 228 4.87 7.99 -9.64
N ALA A 229 3.64 7.98 -9.12
CA ALA A 229 2.44 7.81 -9.93
C ALA A 229 2.18 9.05 -10.79
N HIS A 230 2.35 10.25 -10.21
CA HIS A 230 2.17 11.52 -10.91
C HIS A 230 3.15 11.68 -12.08
N ALA A 231 4.37 11.14 -11.97
CA ALA A 231 5.33 11.13 -13.07
C ALA A 231 4.83 10.38 -14.31
N GLY A 232 3.97 9.37 -14.11
CA GLY A 232 3.25 8.66 -15.18
C GLY A 232 1.87 9.26 -15.49
N GLY A 233 1.53 10.44 -14.96
CA GLY A 233 0.22 11.06 -15.14
C GLY A 233 -0.94 10.29 -14.51
N LEU A 234 -0.70 9.53 -13.42
CA LEU A 234 -1.73 8.90 -12.60
C LEU A 234 -1.83 9.58 -11.24
N GLU A 235 -3.04 9.96 -10.84
CA GLU A 235 -3.32 10.43 -9.47
C GLU A 235 -3.61 9.26 -8.53
N GLU A 236 -3.15 9.30 -7.27
CA GLU A 236 -3.59 8.35 -6.24
C GLU A 236 -4.81 8.89 -5.48
N VAL A 237 -5.89 8.10 -5.45
CA VAL A 237 -7.13 8.39 -4.73
C VAL A 237 -7.11 7.67 -3.38
N HIS A 238 -6.96 8.46 -2.32
CA HIS A 238 -6.73 8.00 -0.95
C HIS A 238 -8.00 7.63 -0.16
N LEU A 239 -8.84 6.73 -0.69
CA LEU A 239 -10.15 6.39 -0.08
C LEU A 239 -10.05 5.79 1.32
N SER A 240 -9.11 4.87 1.55
CA SER A 240 -8.98 4.16 2.83
C SER A 240 -7.90 4.73 3.76
N ARG A 241 -7.11 5.71 3.31
CA ARG A 241 -5.95 6.22 4.10
C ARG A 241 -6.38 6.81 5.44
N GLY A 242 -7.57 7.39 5.51
CA GLY A 242 -8.16 7.94 6.73
C GLY A 242 -8.80 6.92 7.66
N ILE A 243 -8.85 5.64 7.28
CA ILE A 243 -9.65 4.62 7.96
C ILE A 243 -8.70 3.56 8.53
N HIS A 244 -8.81 3.27 9.82
CA HIS A 244 -8.02 2.19 10.43
C HIS A 244 -8.51 0.80 9.97
N THR A 245 -7.64 -0.21 10.06
CA THR A 245 -7.92 -1.58 9.58
C THR A 245 -9.21 -2.16 10.17
N LEU A 246 -9.49 -1.92 11.47
CA LEU A 246 -10.73 -2.40 12.10
C LEU A 246 -11.97 -1.79 11.44
N ALA A 247 -12.05 -0.46 11.36
CA ALA A 247 -13.14 0.24 10.67
C ALA A 247 -13.29 -0.23 9.21
N LEU A 248 -12.18 -0.42 8.49
CA LEU A 248 -12.20 -0.90 7.11
C LEU A 248 -12.79 -2.33 7.00
N TYR A 249 -12.50 -3.21 7.96
CA TYR A 249 -13.09 -4.56 8.00
C TYR A 249 -14.56 -4.53 8.43
N THR A 250 -14.92 -3.64 9.34
CA THR A 250 -16.32 -3.39 9.70
C THR A 250 -17.13 -2.96 8.48
N MET A 251 -16.60 -2.06 7.63
CA MET A 251 -17.22 -1.70 6.36
C MET A 251 -17.34 -2.90 5.42
N LEU A 252 -16.28 -3.72 5.28
CA LEU A 252 -16.34 -4.95 4.47
C LEU A 252 -17.46 -5.90 4.94
N LEU A 253 -17.60 -6.10 6.25
CA LEU A 253 -18.63 -6.99 6.80
C LEU A 253 -20.05 -6.44 6.65
N GLN A 254 -20.24 -5.12 6.68
CA GLN A 254 -21.55 -4.52 6.43
C GLN A 254 -21.93 -4.54 4.95
N LEU A 255 -20.97 -4.31 4.05
CA LEU A 255 -21.23 -4.19 2.61
C LEU A 255 -21.23 -5.55 1.88
N ALA A 256 -20.36 -6.47 2.28
CA ALA A 256 -20.14 -7.73 1.58
C ALA A 256 -19.52 -8.81 2.49
N PRO A 257 -20.22 -9.26 3.54
CA PRO A 257 -19.68 -10.17 4.54
C PRO A 257 -19.21 -11.52 3.97
N GLU A 258 -19.85 -11.99 2.89
CA GLU A 258 -19.52 -13.24 2.22
C GLU A 258 -18.12 -13.24 1.60
N ARG A 259 -17.52 -12.06 1.41
CA ARG A 259 -16.19 -11.89 0.81
C ARG A 259 -15.06 -11.95 1.84
N ALA A 260 -15.34 -11.64 3.10
CA ALA A 260 -14.32 -11.54 4.15
C ALA A 260 -13.59 -12.86 4.40
N GLU A 261 -14.32 -13.98 4.44
CA GLU A 261 -13.73 -15.30 4.66
C GLU A 261 -12.81 -15.73 3.51
N ARG A 262 -13.09 -15.30 2.28
CA ARG A 262 -12.25 -15.59 1.11
C ARG A 262 -11.03 -14.67 1.03
N ALA A 263 -11.17 -13.43 1.47
CA ALA A 263 -10.10 -12.43 1.43
C ALA A 263 -9.02 -12.65 2.51
N LEU A 264 -9.36 -13.26 3.65
CA LEU A 264 -8.40 -13.57 4.71
C LEU A 264 -7.26 -14.50 4.26
N PRO A 265 -7.50 -15.70 3.70
CA PRO A 265 -6.42 -16.59 3.28
C PRO A 265 -5.56 -15.99 2.15
N ALA A 266 -6.11 -15.09 1.35
CA ALA A 266 -5.37 -14.35 0.32
C ALA A 266 -4.50 -13.21 0.88
N SER A 267 -4.80 -12.72 2.09
CA SER A 267 -4.08 -11.57 2.67
C SER A 267 -2.65 -11.90 3.14
N ALA A 268 -2.44 -13.14 3.58
CA ALA A 268 -1.18 -13.67 4.07
C ALA A 268 -1.28 -15.19 4.31
N LEU A 269 -0.14 -15.88 4.21
CA LEU A 269 -0.02 -17.30 4.55
C LEU A 269 -0.43 -17.57 6.01
N ALA A 270 -1.18 -18.66 6.20
CA ALA A 270 -1.54 -19.16 7.53
C ALA A 270 -0.29 -19.37 8.41
N GLY A 271 -0.43 -19.07 9.70
CA GLY A 271 0.66 -19.18 10.70
C GLY A 271 1.62 -17.99 10.74
N THR A 272 1.54 -17.04 9.80
CA THR A 272 2.33 -15.81 9.85
C THR A 272 1.72 -14.77 10.80
N ARG A 273 2.55 -13.86 11.33
CA ARG A 273 2.09 -12.69 12.11
C ARG A 273 1.05 -11.88 11.35
N LYS A 274 1.31 -11.57 10.08
CA LYS A 274 0.36 -10.81 9.24
C LYS A 274 -1.00 -11.48 9.14
N HIS A 275 -1.04 -12.80 8.90
CA HIS A 275 -2.30 -13.54 8.83
C HIS A 275 -3.03 -13.52 10.17
N TYR A 276 -2.33 -13.80 11.27
CA TYR A 276 -2.93 -13.81 12.60
C TYR A 276 -3.52 -12.46 12.98
N MET A 277 -2.78 -11.36 12.81
CA MET A 277 -3.26 -10.02 13.13
C MET A 277 -4.55 -9.70 12.37
N ARG A 278 -4.56 -9.98 11.06
CA ARG A 278 -5.74 -9.74 10.23
C ARG A 278 -6.93 -10.57 10.66
N ALA A 279 -6.71 -11.84 10.98
CA ALA A 279 -7.77 -12.72 11.47
C ALA A 279 -8.30 -12.26 12.84
N TRP A 280 -7.42 -11.77 13.72
CA TRP A 280 -7.77 -11.28 15.05
C TRP A 280 -8.62 -10.00 14.97
N VAL A 281 -8.21 -9.04 14.13
CA VAL A 281 -8.97 -7.81 13.86
C VAL A 281 -10.31 -8.14 13.18
N LEU A 282 -10.32 -9.06 12.21
CA LEU A 282 -11.56 -9.47 11.55
C LEU A 282 -12.53 -10.15 12.52
N ARG A 283 -12.03 -11.00 13.43
CA ARG A 283 -12.83 -11.59 14.50
C ARG A 283 -13.49 -10.50 15.35
N ALA A 284 -12.72 -9.50 15.77
CA ALA A 284 -13.26 -8.41 16.56
C ALA A 284 -14.31 -7.59 15.80
N ALA A 285 -14.16 -7.39 14.49
CA ALA A 285 -15.19 -6.75 13.66
C ALA A 285 -16.49 -7.56 13.60
N PHE A 286 -16.42 -8.90 13.48
CA PHE A 286 -17.61 -9.77 13.58
C PHE A 286 -18.31 -9.63 14.93
N GLU A 287 -17.53 -9.65 16.02
CA GLU A 287 -18.05 -9.52 17.40
C GLU A 287 -18.70 -8.16 17.64
N ASP A 288 -18.06 -7.07 17.20
CA ASP A 288 -18.57 -5.70 17.36
C ASP A 288 -19.89 -5.49 16.59
N LEU A 289 -20.07 -6.18 15.45
CA LEU A 289 -21.31 -6.17 14.67
C LEU A 289 -22.37 -7.17 15.18
N GLY A 290 -22.08 -7.94 16.24
CA GLY A 290 -22.97 -9.00 16.74
C GLY A 290 -23.21 -10.14 15.73
N MET A 291 -22.33 -10.28 14.73
CA MET A 291 -22.43 -11.30 13.70
C MET A 291 -21.86 -12.64 14.21
N GLN A 292 -22.32 -13.74 13.61
CA GLN A 292 -21.76 -15.05 13.93
C GLN A 292 -20.31 -15.13 13.46
N THR A 293 -19.36 -15.15 14.39
CA THR A 293 -17.94 -15.38 14.09
C THR A 293 -17.73 -16.73 13.40
N PRO A 294 -17.13 -16.78 12.19
CA PRO A 294 -16.80 -18.01 11.49
C PRO A 294 -15.94 -18.96 12.32
N PRO A 295 -16.09 -20.29 12.19
CA PRO A 295 -15.28 -21.25 12.94
C PRO A 295 -13.77 -21.06 12.76
N SER A 296 -13.35 -20.67 11.55
CA SER A 296 -11.95 -20.36 11.20
C SER A 296 -11.35 -19.22 12.02
N LEU A 297 -12.18 -18.31 12.56
CA LEU A 297 -11.76 -17.16 13.35
C LEU A 297 -11.83 -17.39 14.87
N ARG A 298 -12.54 -18.43 15.34
CA ARG A 298 -12.67 -18.69 16.78
C ARG A 298 -11.40 -19.26 17.39
N ASN A 299 -10.74 -20.15 16.67
CA ASN A 299 -9.59 -20.92 17.15
C ASN A 299 -8.32 -20.59 16.34
N LEU A 300 -7.91 -19.32 16.40
CA LEU A 300 -6.72 -18.87 15.67
C LEU A 300 -5.44 -19.46 16.29
N PRO A 301 -4.67 -20.28 15.55
CA PRO A 301 -3.40 -20.77 16.06
C PRO A 301 -2.43 -19.60 16.21
N PRO A 302 -1.72 -19.46 17.35
CA PRO A 302 -0.77 -18.36 17.54
C PRO A 302 0.29 -18.36 16.44
N PRO A 303 0.75 -17.18 15.99
CA PRO A 303 1.71 -17.09 14.90
C PRO A 303 3.08 -17.59 15.34
N LYS A 304 3.89 -18.04 14.38
CA LYS A 304 5.30 -18.38 14.59
C LYS A 304 6.14 -17.67 13.51
N PRO A 305 7.05 -16.75 13.86
CA PRO A 305 7.39 -16.29 15.22
C PRO A 305 6.29 -15.43 15.87
N LEU A 306 6.43 -15.22 17.19
CA LEU A 306 5.63 -14.27 17.97
C LEU A 306 5.92 -12.81 17.56
N TYR A 307 5.08 -11.88 18.01
CA TYR A 307 5.23 -10.45 17.69
C TYR A 307 6.36 -9.80 18.49
N ASP A 308 7.04 -8.88 17.82
CA ASP A 308 7.97 -7.91 18.39
C ASP A 308 7.40 -6.52 18.15
N LEU A 309 7.56 -5.61 19.12
CA LEU A 309 7.25 -4.19 18.92
C LEU A 309 8.30 -3.53 18.04
N GLY A 310 7.96 -2.40 17.43
CA GLY A 310 8.84 -1.61 16.56
C GLY A 310 8.81 -2.04 15.09
N GLY A 311 8.05 -3.09 14.75
CA GLY A 311 7.99 -3.61 13.39
C GLY A 311 7.06 -2.82 12.45
N SER A 312 5.88 -2.45 12.94
CA SER A 312 4.87 -1.71 12.19
C SER A 312 3.94 -0.99 13.16
N ILE A 313 3.88 0.34 13.06
CA ILE A 313 3.12 1.16 14.01
C ILE A 313 1.64 0.79 14.06
N GLY A 314 1.03 0.45 12.91
CA GLY A 314 -0.35 -0.03 12.87
C GLY A 314 -0.55 -1.35 13.61
N ALA A 315 0.40 -2.28 13.51
CA ALA A 315 0.34 -3.54 14.26
C ALA A 315 0.53 -3.30 15.77
N ASP A 316 1.44 -2.41 16.16
CA ASP A 316 1.72 -2.10 17.56
C ASP A 316 0.54 -1.38 18.23
N ILE A 317 -0.08 -0.40 17.55
CA ILE A 317 -1.32 0.24 18.01
C ILE A 317 -2.44 -0.80 18.17
N THR A 318 -2.57 -1.71 17.21
CA THR A 318 -3.56 -2.80 17.28
C THR A 318 -3.30 -3.73 18.47
N LEU A 319 -2.04 -4.03 18.80
CA LEU A 319 -1.69 -4.79 20.01
C LEU A 319 -2.07 -4.05 21.29
N LEU A 320 -1.83 -2.74 21.39
CA LEU A 320 -2.24 -1.94 22.55
C LEU A 320 -3.77 -1.92 22.70
N TRP A 321 -4.50 -1.78 21.60
CA TRP A 321 -5.95 -1.91 21.62
C TRP A 321 -6.41 -3.29 22.11
N PHE A 322 -5.78 -4.38 21.66
CA PHE A 322 -6.10 -5.72 22.17
C PHE A 322 -5.75 -5.89 23.65
N VAL A 323 -4.78 -5.14 24.21
CA VAL A 323 -4.53 -5.14 25.66
C VAL A 323 -5.75 -4.61 26.39
N LYS A 324 -6.35 -3.54 25.88
CA LYS A 324 -7.59 -2.95 26.42
C LYS A 324 -8.80 -3.90 26.25
N ARG A 325 -8.93 -4.53 25.08
CA ARG A 325 -10.09 -5.38 24.74
C ARG A 325 -10.07 -6.74 25.45
N GLU A 326 -8.93 -7.45 25.42
CA GLU A 326 -8.83 -8.86 25.82
C GLU A 326 -7.96 -9.07 27.07
N GLY A 327 -7.36 -7.99 27.58
CA GLY A 327 -6.52 -8.00 28.76
C GLY A 327 -5.05 -8.29 28.45
N ARG A 328 -4.18 -7.69 29.26
CA ARG A 328 -2.72 -7.77 29.12
C ARG A 328 -2.15 -9.19 29.05
N SER A 329 -2.73 -10.13 29.80
CA SER A 329 -2.23 -11.52 29.82
C SER A 329 -2.39 -12.20 28.46
N ALA A 330 -3.49 -11.96 27.74
CA ALA A 330 -3.74 -12.56 26.44
C ALA A 330 -2.73 -12.05 25.40
N VAL A 331 -2.52 -10.72 25.36
CA VAL A 331 -1.62 -10.11 24.37
C VAL A 331 -0.16 -10.39 24.67
N THR A 332 0.26 -10.40 25.93
CA THR A 332 1.67 -10.70 26.29
C THR A 332 2.07 -12.15 26.01
N ALA A 333 1.11 -13.07 25.81
CA ALA A 333 1.40 -14.40 25.30
C ALA A 333 1.82 -14.37 23.81
N LEU A 334 1.36 -13.37 23.05
CA LEU A 334 1.64 -13.17 21.63
C LEU A 334 2.77 -12.17 21.38
N CYS A 335 2.97 -11.21 22.28
CA CYS A 335 4.05 -10.23 22.27
C CYS A 335 4.67 -10.12 23.67
N PRO A 336 5.65 -10.99 24.02
CA PRO A 336 6.25 -11.01 25.36
C PRO A 336 6.92 -9.70 25.78
N GLN A 337 7.37 -8.87 24.83
CA GLN A 337 8.02 -7.58 25.08
C GLN A 337 7.11 -6.61 25.84
N LEU A 338 5.78 -6.70 25.68
CA LEU A 338 4.80 -5.87 26.41
C LEU A 338 4.82 -6.07 27.94
N ARG A 339 5.50 -7.10 28.45
CA ARG A 339 5.70 -7.30 29.90
C ARG A 339 6.67 -6.27 30.51
N ALA A 340 7.57 -5.71 29.70
CA ALA A 340 8.60 -4.80 30.16
C ALA A 340 8.11 -3.35 30.34
N TYR A 341 6.92 -3.02 29.80
CA TYR A 341 6.40 -1.65 29.79
C TYR A 341 5.28 -1.47 30.80
N ASP A 342 5.15 -0.26 31.35
CA ASP A 342 3.94 0.13 32.05
C ASP A 342 2.86 0.51 31.02
N LEU A 343 1.71 -0.16 31.11
CA LEU A 343 0.58 0.02 30.20
C LEU A 343 -0.66 0.54 30.94
N SER A 344 -0.50 1.02 32.18
CA SER A 344 -1.59 1.56 33.00
C SER A 344 -2.28 2.77 32.32
N PHE A 345 -1.55 3.53 31.50
CA PHE A 345 -2.14 4.65 30.74
C PHE A 345 -3.27 4.21 29.79
N LEU A 346 -3.31 2.93 29.39
CA LEU A 346 -4.40 2.39 28.55
C LEU A 346 -5.72 2.27 29.32
N ASP A 347 -5.71 2.31 30.65
CA ASP A 347 -6.92 2.20 31.47
C ASP A 347 -7.88 3.37 31.23
N ASP A 348 -7.36 4.52 30.83
CA ASP A 348 -8.13 5.73 30.55
C ASP A 348 -8.56 5.86 29.08
N PHE A 349 -8.06 5.00 28.18
CA PHE A 349 -8.36 5.08 26.74
C PHE A 349 -9.66 4.37 26.35
N SER A 350 -10.37 4.92 25.37
CA SER A 350 -11.47 4.27 24.65
C SER A 350 -11.01 3.53 23.39
N PHE A 351 -9.93 4.00 22.74
CA PHE A 351 -9.47 3.54 21.42
C PHE A 351 -10.50 3.74 20.30
N ASP A 352 -11.49 4.63 20.43
CA ASP A 352 -12.55 4.77 19.42
C ASP A 352 -12.02 5.23 18.05
N PHE A 353 -10.87 5.90 18.01
CA PHE A 353 -10.19 6.29 16.77
C PHE A 353 -9.95 5.13 15.79
N ILE A 354 -9.85 3.88 16.26
CA ILE A 354 -9.67 2.71 15.38
C ILE A 354 -10.95 2.31 14.64
N ARG A 355 -12.11 2.80 15.09
CA ARG A 355 -13.45 2.58 14.52
C ARG A 355 -13.93 3.79 13.71
N ARG A 356 -13.18 4.88 13.75
CA ARG A 356 -13.50 6.17 13.14
C ARG A 356 -12.64 6.46 11.91
N TYR A 357 -13.04 7.45 11.12
CA TYR A 357 -12.21 7.99 10.06
C TYR A 357 -11.55 9.30 10.47
N HIS A 358 -10.34 9.55 9.98
CA HIS A 358 -9.62 10.78 10.24
C HIS A 358 -10.01 11.87 9.21
N PRO A 359 -10.71 12.96 9.59
CA PRO A 359 -11.28 13.94 8.63
C PRO A 359 -10.23 14.60 7.74
N ARG A 360 -9.01 14.79 8.26
CA ARG A 360 -7.90 15.37 7.51
C ARG A 360 -7.55 14.58 6.24
N TYR A 361 -7.77 13.27 6.21
CA TYR A 361 -7.42 12.47 5.04
C TYR A 361 -8.58 12.35 4.05
N LEU A 362 -9.81 12.58 4.52
CA LEU A 362 -10.96 12.70 3.62
C LEU A 362 -10.80 13.88 2.63
N GLN A 363 -10.15 14.97 3.04
CA GLN A 363 -9.88 16.10 2.14
C GLN A 363 -8.95 15.74 0.96
N LEU A 364 -8.25 14.60 1.03
CA LEU A 364 -7.40 14.09 -0.05
C LEU A 364 -8.20 13.28 -1.09
N VAL A 365 -9.46 12.94 -0.80
CA VAL A 365 -10.35 12.33 -1.77
C VAL A 365 -10.79 13.41 -2.78
N PRO A 366 -10.78 13.15 -4.10
CA PRO A 366 -11.25 14.09 -5.09
C PRO A 366 -12.69 14.55 -4.82
N GLN A 367 -12.98 15.83 -5.01
CA GLN A 367 -14.29 16.43 -4.73
C GLN A 367 -15.48 15.63 -5.29
N PRO A 368 -15.46 15.07 -6.52
CA PRO A 368 -16.57 14.26 -7.03
C PRO A 368 -16.87 12.98 -6.24
N LEU A 369 -15.89 12.48 -5.47
CA LEU A 369 -16.00 11.27 -4.66
C LEU A 369 -16.20 11.57 -3.17
N GLN A 370 -15.94 12.80 -2.70
CA GLN A 370 -16.01 13.15 -1.27
C GLN A 370 -17.41 12.92 -0.69
N GLU A 371 -18.46 13.43 -1.33
CA GLU A 371 -19.84 13.28 -0.86
C GLU A 371 -20.24 11.80 -0.79
N ARG A 372 -19.94 11.02 -1.84
CA ARG A 372 -20.22 9.58 -1.86
C ARG A 372 -19.46 8.82 -0.78
N THR A 373 -18.22 9.23 -0.51
CA THR A 373 -17.39 8.63 0.55
C THR A 373 -17.98 8.95 1.92
N LEU A 374 -18.44 10.18 2.15
CA LEU A 374 -19.11 10.58 3.39
C LEU A 374 -20.40 9.80 3.63
N THR A 375 -21.29 9.73 2.62
CA THR A 375 -22.52 8.93 2.71
C THR A 375 -22.20 7.47 3.04
N LEU A 376 -21.20 6.88 2.38
CA LEU A 376 -20.79 5.51 2.65
C LEU A 376 -20.27 5.32 4.10
N LEU A 377 -19.49 6.27 4.62
CA LEU A 377 -19.00 6.23 6.00
C LEU A 377 -20.16 6.32 6.99
N GLU A 378 -21.12 7.21 6.75
CA GLU A 378 -22.35 7.33 7.54
C GLU A 378 -23.19 6.05 7.50
N ASP A 379 -23.42 5.48 6.32
CA ASP A 379 -24.16 4.21 6.14
C ASP A 379 -23.52 3.05 6.89
N CYS A 380 -22.18 3.06 7.03
CA CYS A 380 -21.43 2.07 7.78
C CYS A 380 -21.25 2.41 9.27
N ASN A 381 -21.85 3.51 9.76
CA ASN A 381 -21.69 4.06 11.11
C ASN A 381 -20.23 4.35 11.49
N ILE A 382 -19.43 4.82 10.53
CA ILE A 382 -18.03 5.22 10.73
C ILE A 382 -17.99 6.73 10.93
N GLU A 383 -17.86 7.16 12.19
CA GLU A 383 -17.83 8.57 12.59
C GLU A 383 -16.45 9.22 12.37
N PRO A 384 -16.36 10.56 12.32
CA PRO A 384 -15.08 11.26 12.33
C PRO A 384 -14.38 11.16 13.70
N CYS A 385 -13.04 11.11 13.69
CA CYS A 385 -12.23 11.26 14.91
C CYS A 385 -12.52 12.59 15.62
N THR A 386 -12.58 12.51 16.95
CA THR A 386 -12.83 13.61 17.89
C THR A 386 -11.52 14.17 18.47
N ALA A 387 -11.61 15.21 19.31
CA ALA A 387 -10.44 15.72 20.03
C ALA A 387 -9.83 14.68 20.99
N ALA A 388 -10.66 13.91 21.69
CA ALA A 388 -10.19 12.85 22.59
C ALA A 388 -9.42 11.76 21.85
N ASP A 389 -9.88 11.39 20.64
CA ASP A 389 -9.17 10.44 19.77
C ASP A 389 -7.74 10.94 19.42
N LEU A 390 -7.57 12.24 19.19
CA LEU A 390 -6.27 12.84 18.89
C LEU A 390 -5.36 12.93 20.13
N GLU A 391 -5.94 13.13 21.32
CA GLU A 391 -5.22 13.09 22.58
C GLU A 391 -4.68 11.68 22.87
N GLU A 392 -5.48 10.64 22.65
CA GLU A 392 -5.01 9.24 22.75
C GLU A 392 -3.87 8.95 21.78
N LEU A 393 -3.98 9.37 20.51
CA LEU A 393 -2.90 9.22 19.53
C LEU A 393 -1.61 9.94 19.96
N THR A 394 -1.74 11.12 20.56
CA THR A 394 -0.61 11.89 21.10
C THR A 394 0.07 11.14 22.24
N GLU A 395 -0.72 10.52 23.11
CA GLU A 395 -0.22 9.76 24.24
C GLU A 395 0.45 8.43 23.81
N ILE A 396 -0.14 7.71 22.84
CA ILE A 396 0.48 6.55 22.19
C ILE A 396 1.83 6.96 21.59
N ARG A 397 1.87 8.10 20.90
CA ARG A 397 3.09 8.60 20.26
C ARG A 397 4.18 8.88 21.30
N ARG A 398 3.81 9.48 22.43
CA ARG A 398 4.68 9.77 23.57
C ARG A 398 5.22 8.47 24.18
N PHE A 399 4.36 7.50 24.45
CA PHE A 399 4.75 6.17 24.91
C PHE A 399 5.80 5.53 23.99
N PHE A 400 5.57 5.54 22.69
CA PHE A 400 6.54 4.98 21.73
C PHE A 400 7.88 5.74 21.67
N ALA A 401 7.86 7.06 21.88
CA ALA A 401 9.09 7.86 21.93
C ALA A 401 9.91 7.57 23.21
N GLU A 402 9.26 7.57 24.37
CA GLU A 402 9.89 7.39 25.69
C GLU A 402 10.47 5.99 25.85
N THR A 403 9.83 4.98 25.25
CA THR A 403 10.30 3.58 25.26
C THR A 403 11.33 3.27 24.17
N GLY A 404 11.58 4.21 23.26
CA GLY A 404 12.51 4.01 22.14
C GLY A 404 12.03 3.05 21.05
N ILE A 405 10.74 2.66 21.07
CA ILE A 405 10.15 1.79 20.04
C ILE A 405 10.07 2.55 18.70
N TYR A 406 9.53 3.78 18.75
CA TYR A 406 9.51 4.69 17.61
C TYR A 406 10.01 6.07 18.08
N PRO A 407 11.31 6.38 17.93
CA PRO A 407 11.84 7.68 18.33
C PRO A 407 11.16 8.81 17.55
N TYR A 408 11.20 10.04 18.08
CA TYR A 408 10.77 11.22 17.30
C TYR A 408 11.58 11.30 16.01
N THR A 409 10.87 11.41 14.88
CA THR A 409 11.53 11.81 13.64
C THR A 409 11.93 13.27 13.81
N GLN A 410 13.16 13.50 14.25
CA GLN A 410 13.74 14.83 14.27
C GLN A 410 13.90 15.28 12.82
N GLY A 411 13.06 16.23 12.39
CA GLY A 411 13.30 17.04 11.19
C GLY A 411 13.44 16.29 9.87
N ALA A 412 12.32 15.89 9.28
CA ALA A 412 12.20 15.89 7.82
C ALA A 412 11.18 16.98 7.46
N ALA A 413 11.68 18.22 7.39
CA ALA A 413 11.00 19.29 6.67
C ALA A 413 11.15 19.07 5.16
#